data_AF-A0A838AD34-F1
#
_entry.id   AF-A0A838AD34-F1
#
_cell.length_a   1.000
_cell.length_b   1.000
_cell.length_c   1.000
_cell.angle_alpha   90.00
_cell.angle_beta   90.00
_cell.angle_gamma   90.00
#
_symmetry.space_group_name_H-M   'P 1'
#
loop_
_entity.id
_entity.type
_entity.pdbx_description
1 polymer ?
#
loop_
_entity_poly.entity_id
_entity_poly.type
_entity_poly.pdbx_seq_one_letter_code
_entity_poly.pdbx_strand_id
1 'polypeptide(L)'
;MTAVSDRSADTRDAQPATDGAQQRYLEEIALVSKWTVRTIVELPKALRFPTEIIRQCAIMILSSSVVVWMLVFTGGVMVAEVSHYFLETIGAQAYIGFVTAAATLKGTSCVFFGYIVAAKVGCGIVAELGAMRINEEIDAMEVMGVPSRTFLVGTRVWASIIAFPFLFVTGFSWAFVGSYITNVIILKTVSVGGYNSVFWAFTTPGDMFVRSMLWAMITALLAIIIACYYGYTASGGPVGVGENTARSMAFNFVMVNLLGAGAMFQLFYGTNVVIPIGN
;
A
#
# COMPACT_ATOMS: atom_id res chain seq x y z
N MET A 1 62.92 26.18 -11.87
CA MET A 1 62.88 25.20 -12.98
C MET A 1 63.03 23.82 -12.37
N THR A 2 61.94 23.19 -11.92
CA THR A 2 60.99 22.32 -12.68
C THR A 2 61.38 20.84 -12.62
N ALA A 3 60.66 20.10 -11.77
CA ALA A 3 60.25 18.68 -11.82
C ALA A 3 59.87 18.33 -10.37
N VAL A 4 58.61 18.31 -9.90
CA VAL A 4 57.41 17.54 -10.30
C VAL A 4 57.72 16.06 -10.51
N SER A 5 57.02 15.22 -9.74
CA SER A 5 56.89 13.75 -9.76
C SER A 5 57.48 13.12 -8.49
N ASP A 6 56.75 12.43 -7.61
CA ASP A 6 55.35 12.04 -7.60
C ASP A 6 54.93 11.79 -6.14
N ARG A 7 53.69 12.12 -5.81
CA ARG A 7 53.10 11.91 -4.49
C ARG A 7 52.85 10.42 -4.29
N SER A 8 53.56 9.85 -3.34
CA SER A 8 53.21 8.61 -2.64
C SER A 8 51.94 8.78 -1.79
N ALA A 9 50.80 9.02 -2.44
CA ALA A 9 49.49 9.02 -1.81
C ALA A 9 48.60 8.04 -2.57
N ASP A 10 48.89 6.77 -2.30
CA ASP A 10 47.96 5.66 -2.42
C ASP A 10 46.59 6.09 -1.86
N THR A 11 45.67 6.37 -2.77
CA THR A 11 44.27 6.76 -2.50
C THR A 11 43.32 5.79 -3.19
N ARG A 12 43.78 4.58 -3.53
CA ARG A 12 42.98 3.60 -4.26
C ARG A 12 42.16 2.64 -3.38
N ASP A 13 42.35 2.64 -2.07
CA ASP A 13 41.70 1.63 -1.20
C ASP A 13 40.81 2.24 -0.11
N ALA A 14 39.79 3.01 -0.51
CA ALA A 14 38.71 3.44 0.40
C ALA A 14 37.29 3.14 -0.12
N GLN A 15 37.14 2.14 -1.00
CA GLN A 15 35.82 1.62 -1.40
C GLN A 15 35.83 0.08 -1.47
N PRO A 16 35.51 -0.63 -0.37
CA PRO A 16 35.04 -2.01 -0.52
C PRO A 16 33.92 -2.46 0.45
N ALA A 17 33.19 -1.56 1.12
CA ALA A 17 32.13 -1.94 2.08
C ALA A 17 30.70 -1.66 1.59
N THR A 18 30.49 -0.60 0.80
CA THR A 18 29.17 -0.19 0.31
C THR A 18 28.67 -1.06 -0.84
N ASP A 19 29.59 -1.52 -1.70
CA ASP A 19 29.25 -2.29 -2.90
C ASP A 19 28.69 -3.67 -2.56
N GLY A 20 29.22 -4.33 -1.52
CA GLY A 20 28.71 -5.62 -1.05
C GLY A 20 27.31 -5.52 -0.41
N ALA A 21 27.03 -4.42 0.29
CA ALA A 21 25.69 -4.16 0.83
C ALA A 21 24.69 -3.89 -0.30
N GLN A 22 25.04 -3.04 -1.28
CA GLN A 22 24.20 -2.77 -2.44
C GLN A 22 23.94 -4.04 -3.27
N GLN A 23 24.95 -4.86 -3.52
CA GLN A 23 24.79 -6.13 -4.25
C GLN A 23 23.84 -7.07 -3.53
N ARG A 24 23.96 -7.20 -2.21
CA ARG A 24 23.07 -8.04 -1.40
C ARG A 24 21.61 -7.55 -1.43
N TYR A 25 21.39 -6.23 -1.42
CA TYR A 25 20.05 -5.66 -1.61
C TYR A 25 19.49 -5.94 -3.01
N LEU A 26 20.32 -5.83 -4.05
CA LEU A 26 19.92 -6.12 -5.44
C LEU A 26 19.57 -7.61 -5.62
N GLU A 27 20.33 -8.50 -5.01
CA GLU A 27 20.04 -9.94 -5.00
C GLU A 27 18.74 -10.26 -4.27
N GLU A 28 18.49 -9.64 -3.11
CA GLU A 28 17.21 -9.81 -2.39
C GLU A 28 16.03 -9.33 -3.25
N ILE A 29 16.14 -8.17 -3.91
CA ILE A 29 15.11 -7.65 -4.81
C ILE A 29 14.91 -8.59 -6.03
N ALA A 30 15.98 -9.15 -6.58
CA ALA A 30 15.92 -10.11 -7.67
C ALA A 30 15.22 -11.42 -7.27
N LEU A 31 15.47 -11.90 -6.04
CA LEU A 31 14.83 -13.09 -5.49
C LEU A 31 13.34 -12.85 -5.21
N VAL A 32 13.00 -11.74 -4.56
CA VAL A 32 11.62 -11.32 -4.29
C VAL A 32 10.84 -11.17 -5.60
N SER A 33 11.41 -10.51 -6.61
CA SER A 33 10.75 -10.30 -7.90
C SER A 33 10.53 -11.62 -8.64
N LYS A 34 11.54 -12.50 -8.70
CA LYS A 34 11.40 -13.84 -9.30
C LYS A 34 10.35 -14.69 -8.57
N TRP A 35 10.29 -14.61 -7.24
CA TRP A 35 9.29 -15.30 -6.45
C TRP A 35 7.89 -14.74 -6.70
N THR A 36 7.75 -13.42 -6.74
CA THR A 36 6.50 -12.71 -7.07
C THR A 36 5.97 -13.14 -8.43
N VAL A 37 6.80 -13.14 -9.47
CA VAL A 37 6.41 -13.56 -10.82
C VAL A 37 5.95 -15.02 -10.85
N ARG A 38 6.68 -15.92 -10.18
CA ARG A 38 6.29 -17.34 -10.08
C ARG A 38 4.95 -17.50 -9.35
N THR A 39 4.74 -16.79 -8.26
CA THR A 39 3.48 -16.79 -7.52
C THR A 39 2.31 -16.31 -8.38
N ILE A 40 2.50 -15.25 -9.17
CA ILE A 40 1.49 -14.74 -10.11
C ILE A 40 1.14 -15.80 -11.18
N VAL A 41 2.13 -16.52 -11.70
CA VAL A 41 1.91 -17.58 -12.70
C VAL A 41 1.20 -18.80 -12.09
N GLU A 42 1.48 -19.13 -10.83
CA GLU A 42 0.85 -20.26 -10.13
C GLU A 42 -0.51 -19.92 -9.51
N LEU A 43 -0.89 -18.63 -9.49
CA LEU A 43 -2.12 -18.11 -8.90
C LEU A 43 -3.41 -18.79 -9.40
N PRO A 44 -3.60 -19.07 -10.71
CA PRO A 44 -4.80 -19.72 -11.20
C PRO A 44 -5.01 -21.12 -10.61
N LYS A 45 -3.93 -21.81 -10.22
CA LYS A 45 -4.02 -23.17 -9.62
C LYS A 45 -4.64 -23.14 -8.23
N ALA A 46 -4.59 -22.00 -7.53
CA ALA A 46 -5.14 -21.83 -6.20
C ALA A 46 -6.68 -21.75 -6.18
N LEU A 47 -7.32 -21.50 -7.33
CA LEU A 47 -8.78 -21.52 -7.47
C LEU A 47 -9.40 -22.90 -7.18
N ARG A 48 -8.58 -23.95 -7.07
CA ARG A 48 -9.02 -25.28 -6.64
C ARG A 48 -9.49 -25.33 -5.18
N PHE A 49 -9.17 -24.32 -4.36
CA PHE A 49 -9.51 -24.28 -2.93
C PHE A 49 -10.46 -23.12 -2.58
N PRO A 50 -11.70 -23.08 -3.13
CA PRO A 50 -12.60 -21.94 -2.96
C PRO A 50 -13.05 -21.73 -1.51
N THR A 51 -13.23 -22.81 -0.74
CA THR A 51 -13.65 -22.73 0.67
C THR A 51 -12.61 -22.00 1.52
N GLU A 52 -11.33 -22.27 1.29
CA GLU A 52 -10.25 -21.61 2.01
C GLU A 52 -10.10 -20.15 1.58
N ILE A 53 -10.30 -19.83 0.29
CA ILE A 53 -10.31 -18.44 -0.20
C ILE A 53 -11.40 -17.62 0.51
N ILE A 54 -12.62 -18.15 0.63
CA ILE A 54 -13.73 -17.46 1.31
C ILE A 54 -13.42 -17.28 2.80
N ARG A 55 -12.86 -18.32 3.45
CA ARG A 55 -12.44 -18.24 4.86
C ARG A 55 -11.41 -17.13 5.08
N GLN A 56 -10.36 -17.09 4.26
CA GLN A 56 -9.31 -16.07 4.32
C GLN A 56 -9.86 -14.67 4.03
N CYS A 57 -10.80 -14.54 3.08
CA CYS A 57 -11.48 -13.29 2.78
C CYS A 57 -12.27 -12.77 3.99
N ALA A 58 -13.05 -13.64 4.64
CA ALA A 58 -13.80 -13.29 5.84
C ALA A 58 -12.89 -12.83 6.99
N ILE A 59 -11.80 -13.57 7.24
CA ILE A 59 -10.82 -13.21 8.27
C ILE A 59 -10.19 -11.84 7.96
N MET A 60 -9.83 -11.60 6.71
CA MET A 60 -9.19 -10.35 6.29
C MET A 60 -10.12 -9.14 6.49
N ILE A 61 -11.39 -9.25 6.09
CA ILE A 61 -12.38 -8.19 6.23
C ILE A 61 -12.72 -7.95 7.71
N LEU A 62 -13.03 -9.00 8.46
CA LEU A 62 -13.45 -8.87 9.85
C LEU A 62 -12.33 -8.35 10.75
N SER A 63 -11.09 -8.80 10.54
CA SER A 63 -9.95 -8.40 11.39
C SER A 63 -9.37 -7.02 11.07
N SER A 64 -9.62 -6.48 9.88
CA SER A 64 -8.91 -5.29 9.39
C SER A 64 -9.82 -4.10 9.04
N SER A 65 -11.13 -4.32 8.87
CA SER A 65 -12.10 -3.27 8.52
C SER A 65 -12.06 -2.06 9.46
N VAL A 66 -12.17 -2.26 10.77
CA VAL A 66 -12.20 -1.17 11.76
C VAL A 66 -10.93 -0.33 11.71
N VAL A 67 -9.75 -0.97 11.60
CA VAL A 67 -8.46 -0.27 11.54
C VAL A 67 -8.35 0.54 10.25
N VAL A 68 -8.77 -0.02 9.12
CA VAL A 68 -8.80 0.67 7.83
C VAL A 68 -9.74 1.88 7.89
N TRP A 69 -10.96 1.71 8.41
CA TRP A 69 -11.95 2.78 8.49
C TRP A 69 -11.47 3.94 9.35
N MET A 70 -10.93 3.67 10.54
CA MET A 70 -10.47 4.72 11.45
C MET A 70 -9.25 5.47 10.91
N LEU A 71 -8.27 4.77 10.33
CA LEU A 71 -7.09 5.42 9.78
C LEU A 71 -7.40 6.22 8.52
N VAL A 72 -8.24 5.70 7.62
CA VAL A 72 -8.67 6.44 6.44
C VAL A 72 -9.57 7.63 6.82
N PHE A 73 -10.42 7.49 7.85
CA PHE A 73 -11.15 8.61 8.44
C PHE A 73 -10.21 9.72 8.91
N THR A 74 -9.16 9.38 9.68
CA THR A 74 -8.17 10.39 10.11
C THR A 74 -7.44 11.03 8.93
N GLY A 75 -7.14 10.28 7.87
CA GLY A 75 -6.58 10.84 6.65
C GLY A 75 -7.51 11.86 5.98
N GLY A 76 -8.82 11.59 5.95
CA GLY A 76 -9.84 12.54 5.48
C GLY A 76 -9.94 13.81 6.33
N VAL A 77 -9.85 13.66 7.66
CA VAL A 77 -9.80 14.80 8.60
C VAL A 77 -8.56 15.67 8.35
N MET A 78 -7.38 15.08 8.21
CA MET A 78 -6.14 15.82 7.95
C MET A 78 -6.19 16.60 6.63
N VAL A 79 -6.70 15.99 5.57
CA VAL A 79 -6.89 16.67 4.27
C VAL A 79 -7.85 17.85 4.41
N ALA A 80 -8.94 17.68 5.16
CA ALA A 80 -9.90 18.75 5.42
C ALA A 80 -9.27 19.93 6.17
N GLU A 81 -8.50 19.67 7.23
CA GLU A 81 -7.83 20.72 7.99
C GLU A 81 -6.84 21.50 7.13
N VAL A 82 -5.97 20.81 6.39
CA VAL A 82 -4.99 21.45 5.50
C VAL A 82 -5.70 22.27 4.42
N SER A 83 -6.78 21.73 3.85
CA SER A 83 -7.58 22.44 2.84
C SER A 83 -8.21 23.71 3.42
N HIS A 84 -8.72 23.64 4.64
CA HIS A 84 -9.30 24.79 5.35
C HIS A 84 -8.27 25.89 5.55
N TYR A 85 -7.14 25.58 6.20
CA TYR A 85 -6.10 26.57 6.48
C TYR A 85 -5.57 27.20 5.19
N PHE A 86 -5.37 26.40 4.14
CA PHE A 86 -4.88 26.92 2.87
C PHE A 86 -5.90 27.84 2.18
N LEU A 87 -7.17 27.46 2.11
CA LEU A 87 -8.19 28.26 1.41
C LEU A 87 -8.65 29.49 2.20
N GLU A 88 -8.55 29.45 3.52
CA GLU A 88 -8.80 30.61 4.37
C GLU A 88 -7.79 31.72 4.10
N THR A 89 -6.50 31.39 3.91
CA THR A 89 -5.48 32.41 3.60
C THR A 89 -5.71 33.13 2.28
N ILE A 90 -6.36 32.47 1.32
CA ILE A 90 -6.64 33.01 -0.02
C ILE A 90 -8.08 33.58 -0.11
N GLY A 91 -8.89 33.41 0.95
CA GLY A 91 -10.30 33.85 0.98
C GLY A 91 -11.25 33.00 0.12
N ALA A 92 -10.82 31.81 -0.32
CA ALA A 92 -11.53 30.94 -1.25
C ALA A 92 -12.25 29.76 -0.57
N GLN A 93 -12.80 29.98 0.62
CA GLN A 93 -13.39 28.92 1.46
C GLN A 93 -14.53 28.12 0.81
N ALA A 94 -15.24 28.70 -0.15
CA ALA A 94 -16.28 28.00 -0.92
C ALA A 94 -15.76 26.77 -1.70
N TYR A 95 -14.45 26.72 -2.00
CA TYR A 95 -13.82 25.64 -2.76
C TYR A 95 -13.19 24.54 -1.90
N ILE A 96 -13.43 24.53 -0.58
CA ILE A 96 -12.86 23.50 0.33
C ILE A 96 -13.30 22.09 -0.08
N GLY A 97 -14.57 21.93 -0.51
CA GLY A 97 -15.09 20.66 -1.02
C GLY A 97 -14.35 20.17 -2.26
N PHE A 98 -13.88 21.08 -3.12
CA PHE A 98 -13.11 20.75 -4.31
C PHE A 98 -11.73 20.21 -3.94
N VAL A 99 -10.99 20.93 -3.10
CA VAL A 99 -9.63 20.53 -2.71
C VAL A 99 -9.66 19.22 -1.95
N THR A 100 -10.65 19.04 -1.07
CA THR A 100 -10.79 17.79 -0.32
C THR A 100 -11.11 16.62 -1.25
N ALA A 101 -12.11 16.76 -2.14
CA ALA A 101 -12.44 15.71 -3.11
C ALA A 101 -11.24 15.36 -4.00
N ALA A 102 -10.55 16.38 -4.53
CA ALA A 102 -9.42 16.20 -5.40
C ALA A 102 -8.24 15.53 -4.67
N ALA A 103 -7.88 15.96 -3.46
CA ALA A 103 -6.77 15.39 -2.71
C ALA A 103 -7.06 13.94 -2.30
N THR A 104 -8.25 13.66 -1.77
CA THR A 104 -8.65 12.31 -1.36
C THR A 104 -8.66 11.35 -2.55
N LEU A 105 -9.21 11.75 -3.70
CA LEU A 105 -9.25 10.91 -4.91
C LEU A 105 -7.90 10.80 -5.62
N LYS A 106 -7.11 11.88 -5.71
CA LYS A 106 -5.82 11.93 -6.45
C LYS A 106 -4.64 11.42 -5.62
N GLY A 107 -4.78 10.22 -5.05
CA GLY A 107 -3.65 9.44 -4.53
C GLY A 107 -3.58 9.31 -3.02
N THR A 108 -4.13 10.25 -2.24
CA THR A 108 -4.06 10.18 -0.77
C THR A 108 -4.73 8.92 -0.23
N SER A 109 -5.96 8.60 -0.67
CA SER A 109 -6.63 7.37 -0.24
C SER A 109 -5.90 6.09 -0.67
N CYS A 110 -5.28 6.08 -1.85
CA CYS A 110 -4.51 4.93 -2.33
C CYS A 110 -3.29 4.66 -1.45
N VAL A 111 -2.53 5.72 -1.13
CA VAL A 111 -1.31 5.62 -0.32
C VAL A 111 -1.64 5.22 1.12
N PHE A 112 -2.63 5.86 1.75
CA PHE A 112 -3.07 5.47 3.09
C PHE A 112 -3.58 4.04 3.14
N PHE A 113 -4.40 3.63 2.17
CA PHE A 113 -4.89 2.26 2.09
C PHE A 113 -3.73 1.26 1.97
N GLY A 114 -2.75 1.53 1.08
CA GLY A 114 -1.57 0.69 0.92
C GLY A 114 -0.76 0.53 2.21
N TYR A 115 -0.54 1.62 2.97
CA TYR A 115 0.16 1.55 4.26
C TYR A 115 -0.59 0.71 5.28
N ILE A 116 -1.91 0.90 5.40
CA ILE A 116 -2.70 0.18 6.39
C ILE A 116 -2.76 -1.29 6.05
N VAL A 117 -2.94 -1.64 4.77
CA VAL A 117 -2.91 -3.03 4.31
C VAL A 117 -1.54 -3.66 4.59
N ALA A 118 -0.45 -2.98 4.25
CA ALA A 118 0.90 -3.48 4.52
C ALA A 118 1.14 -3.71 6.02
N ALA A 119 0.72 -2.78 6.87
CA ALA A 119 0.94 -2.84 8.32
C ALA A 119 0.04 -3.85 9.03
N LYS A 120 -1.28 -3.85 8.75
CA LYS A 120 -2.25 -4.67 9.48
C LYS A 120 -2.43 -6.06 8.88
N VAL A 121 -2.56 -6.15 7.55
CA VAL A 121 -2.81 -7.42 6.85
C VAL A 121 -1.48 -8.07 6.51
N GLY A 122 -0.53 -7.32 5.94
CA GLY A 122 0.79 -7.82 5.55
C GLY A 122 1.57 -8.41 6.73
N CYS A 123 1.77 -7.64 7.81
CA CYS A 123 2.47 -8.15 9.00
C CYS A 123 1.77 -9.35 9.65
N GLY A 124 0.43 -9.39 9.61
CA GLY A 124 -0.34 -10.54 10.10
C GLY A 124 -0.07 -11.82 9.29
N ILE A 125 0.00 -11.70 7.96
CA ILE A 125 0.34 -12.81 7.07
C ILE A 125 1.79 -13.28 7.29
N VAL A 126 2.73 -12.35 7.46
CA VAL A 126 4.14 -12.71 7.75
C VAL A 126 4.22 -13.50 9.05
N ALA A 127 3.52 -13.05 10.09
CA ALA A 127 3.50 -13.73 11.39
C ALA A 127 2.86 -15.13 11.30
N GLU A 128 1.75 -15.28 10.58
CA GLU A 128 1.05 -16.56 10.42
C GLU A 128 1.91 -17.57 9.62
N LEU A 129 2.42 -17.16 8.46
CA LEU A 129 3.27 -18.02 7.62
C LEU A 129 4.61 -18.31 8.29
N GLY A 130 5.18 -17.33 8.98
CA GLY A 130 6.43 -17.49 9.71
C GLY A 130 6.28 -18.48 10.87
N ALA A 131 5.15 -18.43 11.60
CA ALA A 131 4.82 -19.42 12.63
C ALA A 131 4.69 -20.83 12.04
N MET A 132 3.96 -20.99 10.93
CA MET A 132 3.84 -22.27 10.23
C MET A 132 5.19 -22.80 9.74
N ARG A 133 6.11 -21.91 9.33
CA ARG A 133 7.45 -22.28 8.88
C ARG A 133 8.33 -22.79 10.03
N ILE A 134 8.34 -22.10 11.18
CA ILE A 134 9.16 -22.50 12.33
C ILE A 134 8.62 -23.76 13.05
N ASN A 135 7.33 -24.04 12.90
CA ASN A 135 6.68 -25.26 13.42
C ASN A 135 6.73 -26.44 12.43
N GLU A 136 7.46 -26.31 11.31
CA GLU A 136 7.57 -27.34 10.26
C GLU A 136 6.23 -27.75 9.59
N GLU A 137 5.16 -26.97 9.78
CA GLU A 137 3.84 -27.24 9.20
C GLU A 137 3.86 -27.12 7.66
N ILE A 138 4.67 -26.20 7.13
CA ILE A 138 4.84 -26.02 5.68
C ILE A 138 5.50 -27.25 5.05
N ASP A 139 6.54 -27.78 5.70
CA ASP A 139 7.28 -28.95 5.20
C ASP A 139 6.41 -30.22 5.34
N ALA A 140 5.63 -30.33 6.41
CA ALA A 140 4.65 -31.41 6.58
C ALA A 140 3.61 -31.45 5.44
N MET A 141 3.10 -30.30 4.99
CA MET A 141 2.18 -30.25 3.84
C MET A 141 2.81 -30.72 2.54
N GLU A 142 4.08 -30.40 2.30
CA GLU A 142 4.79 -30.85 1.09
C GLU A 142 4.98 -32.37 1.11
N VAL A 143 5.26 -32.97 2.27
CA VAL A 143 5.34 -34.44 2.44
C VAL A 143 3.98 -35.10 2.22
N MET A 144 2.89 -34.44 2.62
CA MET A 144 1.51 -34.90 2.35
C MET A 144 1.08 -34.74 0.87
N GLY A 145 1.96 -34.23 0.00
CA GLY A 145 1.69 -34.05 -1.43
C GLY A 145 0.82 -32.84 -1.75
N VAL A 146 0.60 -31.93 -0.79
CA VAL A 146 -0.14 -30.68 -1.01
C VAL A 146 0.86 -29.58 -1.39
N PRO A 147 0.69 -28.88 -2.52
CA PRO A 147 1.58 -27.80 -2.91
C PRO A 147 1.41 -26.60 -1.97
N SER A 148 2.30 -26.51 -0.97
CA SER A 148 2.34 -25.50 0.10
C SER A 148 2.19 -24.07 -0.41
N ARG A 149 2.95 -23.69 -1.45
CA ARG A 149 2.91 -22.35 -2.03
C ARG A 149 1.56 -22.01 -2.63
N THR A 150 1.00 -22.89 -3.45
CA THR A 150 -0.31 -22.65 -4.09
C THR A 150 -1.42 -22.62 -3.06
N PHE A 151 -1.37 -23.49 -2.04
CA PHE A 151 -2.38 -23.57 -1.00
C PHE A 151 -2.30 -22.38 -0.03
N LEU A 152 -1.12 -22.03 0.49
CA LEU A 152 -0.99 -20.96 1.48
C LEU A 152 -0.97 -19.57 0.84
N VAL A 153 -0.11 -19.35 -0.15
CA VAL A 153 0.08 -18.01 -0.73
C VAL A 153 -1.05 -17.70 -1.70
N GLY A 154 -1.39 -18.67 -2.56
CA GLY A 154 -2.40 -18.47 -3.60
C GLY A 154 -3.80 -18.16 -3.04
N THR A 155 -4.24 -18.86 -1.99
CA THR A 155 -5.54 -18.60 -1.37
C THR A 155 -5.62 -17.21 -0.72
N ARG A 156 -4.53 -16.78 -0.06
CA ARG A 156 -4.43 -15.44 0.54
C ARG A 156 -4.44 -14.33 -0.51
N VAL A 157 -3.73 -14.50 -1.63
CA VAL A 157 -3.75 -13.50 -2.71
C VAL A 157 -5.14 -13.41 -3.36
N TRP A 158 -5.80 -14.54 -3.62
CA TRP A 158 -7.19 -14.51 -4.10
C TRP A 158 -8.16 -13.87 -3.10
N ALA A 159 -8.00 -14.16 -1.81
CA ALA A 159 -8.77 -13.52 -0.76
C ALA A 159 -8.56 -12.00 -0.76
N SER A 160 -7.31 -11.53 -0.94
CA SER A 160 -7.00 -10.11 -1.08
C SER A 160 -7.65 -9.45 -2.28
N ILE A 161 -7.66 -10.11 -3.44
CA ILE A 161 -8.32 -9.60 -4.66
C ILE A 161 -9.81 -9.33 -4.41
N ILE A 162 -10.47 -10.18 -3.63
CA ILE A 162 -11.91 -10.07 -3.32
C ILE A 162 -12.16 -9.09 -2.16
N ALA A 163 -11.34 -9.11 -1.12
CA ALA A 163 -11.53 -8.33 0.10
C ALA A 163 -11.17 -6.84 -0.07
N PHE A 164 -10.10 -6.54 -0.81
CA PHE A 164 -9.58 -5.18 -0.91
C PHE A 164 -10.49 -4.17 -1.61
N PRO A 165 -11.20 -4.50 -2.71
CA PRO A 165 -12.20 -3.59 -3.29
C PRO A 165 -13.24 -3.14 -2.26
N PHE A 166 -13.75 -4.08 -1.47
CA PHE A 166 -14.74 -3.80 -0.44
C PHE A 166 -14.18 -2.92 0.68
N LEU A 167 -12.97 -3.23 1.16
CA LEU A 167 -12.29 -2.42 2.18
C LEU A 167 -11.95 -1.01 1.67
N PHE A 168 -11.60 -0.87 0.39
CA PHE A 168 -11.29 0.43 -0.21
C PHE A 168 -12.54 1.30 -0.33
N VAL A 169 -13.65 0.76 -0.86
CA VAL A 169 -14.93 1.50 -1.01
C VAL A 169 -15.45 1.97 0.34
N THR A 170 -15.46 1.07 1.34
CA THR A 170 -15.93 1.41 2.69
C THR A 170 -14.97 2.38 3.40
N GLY A 171 -13.65 2.22 3.23
CA GLY A 171 -12.66 3.16 3.73
C GLY A 171 -12.79 4.55 3.11
N PHE A 172 -12.95 4.65 1.79
CA PHE A 172 -13.17 5.92 1.09
C PHE A 172 -14.41 6.66 1.60
N SER A 173 -15.49 5.92 1.88
CA SER A 173 -16.70 6.48 2.49
C SER A 173 -16.40 7.09 3.87
N TRP A 174 -15.56 6.44 4.68
CA TRP A 174 -15.11 6.97 5.96
C TRP A 174 -14.20 8.20 5.83
N ALA A 175 -13.32 8.27 4.83
CA ALA A 175 -12.56 9.50 4.54
C ALA A 175 -13.49 10.67 4.23
N PHE A 176 -14.52 10.45 3.40
CA PHE A 176 -15.52 11.48 3.11
C PHE A 176 -16.22 11.95 4.38
N VAL A 177 -16.71 11.02 5.22
CA VAL A 177 -17.35 11.36 6.49
C VAL A 177 -16.42 12.18 7.40
N GLY A 178 -15.13 11.80 7.50
CA GLY A 178 -14.15 12.56 8.27
C GLY A 178 -13.98 13.98 7.75
N SER A 179 -13.81 14.15 6.44
CA SER A 179 -13.68 15.47 5.84
C SER A 179 -14.93 16.35 5.95
N TYR A 180 -16.11 15.74 5.91
CA TYR A 180 -17.39 16.41 6.08
C TYR A 180 -17.58 16.89 7.51
N ILE A 181 -17.32 16.04 8.51
CA ILE A 181 -17.44 16.40 9.93
C ILE A 181 -16.54 17.60 10.26
N THR A 182 -15.29 17.56 9.83
CA THR A 182 -14.33 18.64 10.10
C THR A 182 -14.78 19.97 9.51
N ASN A 183 -15.07 20.02 8.20
CA ASN A 183 -15.36 21.29 7.53
C ASN A 183 -16.75 21.86 7.87
N VAL A 184 -17.77 21.00 8.00
CA VAL A 184 -19.17 21.43 8.12
C VAL A 184 -19.61 21.54 9.58
N ILE A 185 -19.23 20.57 10.43
CA ILE A 185 -19.72 20.51 11.81
C ILE A 185 -18.78 21.24 12.77
N ILE A 186 -17.47 20.97 12.66
CA ILE A 186 -16.47 21.50 13.59
C ILE A 186 -16.10 22.94 13.21
N LEU A 187 -15.57 23.15 12.00
CA LEU A 187 -15.06 24.45 11.55
C LEU A 187 -16.17 25.39 11.06
N LYS A 188 -17.31 24.85 10.59
CA LYS A 188 -18.50 25.59 10.13
C LYS A 188 -18.20 26.62 9.03
N THR A 189 -17.17 26.37 8.23
CA THR A 189 -16.67 27.29 7.21
C THR A 189 -17.58 27.33 5.98
N VAL A 190 -18.29 26.24 5.71
CA VAL A 190 -19.16 26.05 4.55
C VAL A 190 -20.48 25.43 4.95
N SER A 191 -21.57 25.81 4.27
CA SER A 191 -22.88 25.23 4.48
C SER A 191 -22.94 23.77 3.99
N VAL A 192 -23.81 22.96 4.60
CA VAL A 192 -24.02 21.55 4.23
C VAL A 192 -24.25 21.37 2.73
N GLY A 193 -25.11 22.21 2.15
CA GLY A 193 -25.42 22.18 0.72
C GLY A 193 -24.28 22.68 -0.17
N GLY A 194 -23.55 23.71 0.28
CA GLY A 194 -22.40 24.24 -0.45
C GLY A 194 -21.25 23.23 -0.53
N TYR A 195 -20.93 22.56 0.57
CA TYR A 195 -19.88 21.53 0.59
C TYR A 195 -20.23 20.35 -0.31
N ASN A 196 -21.44 19.78 -0.17
CA ASN A 196 -21.85 18.61 -0.94
C ASN A 196 -21.95 18.91 -2.44
N SER A 197 -22.53 20.05 -2.82
CA SER A 197 -22.65 20.41 -4.25
C SER A 197 -21.28 20.55 -4.92
N VAL A 198 -20.32 21.20 -4.27
CA VAL A 198 -18.95 21.33 -4.77
C VAL A 198 -18.24 19.98 -4.76
N PHE A 199 -18.29 19.23 -3.66
CA PHE A 199 -17.62 17.93 -3.55
C PHE A 199 -18.06 16.95 -4.65
N TRP A 200 -19.36 16.82 -4.88
CA TRP A 200 -19.92 15.91 -5.89
C TRP A 200 -19.73 16.43 -7.32
N ALA A 201 -19.74 17.75 -7.54
CA ALA A 201 -19.46 18.32 -8.86
C ALA A 201 -18.01 18.03 -9.33
N PHE A 202 -17.06 17.95 -8.40
CA PHE A 202 -15.65 17.67 -8.71
C PHE A 202 -15.26 16.19 -8.63
N THR A 203 -16.15 15.36 -8.09
CA THR A 203 -16.02 13.90 -8.16
C THR A 203 -16.65 13.44 -9.48
N THR A 204 -15.93 13.55 -10.61
CA THR A 204 -16.43 12.96 -11.86
C THR A 204 -16.59 11.44 -11.64
N PRO A 205 -17.83 10.90 -11.63
CA PRO A 205 -18.11 9.65 -10.89
C PRO A 205 -17.49 8.38 -11.48
N GLY A 206 -17.14 8.37 -12.76
CA GLY A 206 -16.71 7.14 -13.45
C GLY A 206 -15.21 6.89 -13.43
N ASP A 207 -14.40 7.91 -13.69
CA ASP A 207 -13.01 7.68 -14.10
C ASP A 207 -12.02 7.82 -12.95
N MET A 208 -12.20 8.82 -12.08
CA MET A 208 -11.23 9.10 -11.00
C MET A 208 -11.31 8.06 -9.88
N PHE A 209 -12.51 7.70 -9.43
CA PHE A 209 -12.69 6.70 -8.38
C PHE A 209 -12.20 5.32 -8.83
N VAL A 210 -12.55 4.90 -10.05
CA VAL A 210 -12.17 3.58 -10.58
C VAL A 210 -10.66 3.49 -10.80
N ARG A 211 -10.02 4.54 -11.34
CA ARG A 211 -8.55 4.58 -11.49
C ARG A 211 -7.85 4.48 -10.14
N SER A 212 -8.31 5.24 -9.14
CA SER A 212 -7.73 5.22 -7.81
C SER A 212 -7.94 3.90 -7.10
N MET A 213 -9.11 3.27 -7.25
CA MET A 213 -9.39 1.94 -6.71
C MET A 213 -8.50 0.88 -7.37
N LEU A 214 -8.41 0.86 -8.70
CA LEU A 214 -7.61 -0.11 -9.44
C LEU A 214 -6.14 -0.01 -9.04
N TRP A 215 -5.60 1.21 -8.93
CA TRP A 215 -4.21 1.41 -8.51
C TRP A 215 -3.99 1.04 -7.03
N ALA A 216 -4.93 1.37 -6.15
CA ALA A 216 -4.91 0.94 -4.75
C ALA A 216 -4.91 -0.59 -4.63
N MET A 217 -5.67 -1.29 -5.47
CA MET A 217 -5.65 -2.75 -5.51
C MET A 217 -4.29 -3.29 -5.94
N ILE A 218 -3.70 -2.75 -7.01
CA ILE A 218 -2.38 -3.22 -7.50
C ILE A 218 -1.32 -3.05 -6.40
N THR A 219 -1.26 -1.87 -5.78
CA THR A 219 -0.30 -1.57 -4.71
C THR A 219 -0.52 -2.44 -3.47
N ALA A 220 -1.77 -2.64 -3.06
CA ALA A 220 -2.11 -3.52 -1.94
C ALA A 220 -1.80 -5.00 -2.23
N LEU A 221 -2.07 -5.49 -3.44
CA LEU A 221 -1.77 -6.86 -3.83
C LEU A 221 -0.27 -7.13 -3.85
N LEU A 222 0.53 -6.20 -4.38
CA LEU A 222 1.99 -6.30 -4.33
C LEU A 222 2.49 -6.35 -2.88
N ALA A 223 1.93 -5.52 -1.99
CA ALA A 223 2.30 -5.54 -0.58
C ALA A 223 2.01 -6.90 0.09
N ILE A 224 0.91 -7.57 -0.28
CA ILE A 224 0.58 -8.91 0.22
C ILE A 224 1.50 -9.97 -0.35
N ILE A 225 1.85 -9.91 -1.64
CA ILE A 225 2.78 -10.87 -2.23
C ILE A 225 4.15 -10.77 -1.54
N ILE A 226 4.63 -9.55 -1.32
CA ILE A 226 5.89 -9.31 -0.57
C ILE A 226 5.77 -9.86 0.86
N ALA A 227 4.66 -9.60 1.56
CA ALA A 227 4.44 -10.15 2.90
C ALA A 227 4.45 -11.69 2.92
N CYS A 228 3.80 -12.32 1.94
CA CYS A 228 3.83 -13.77 1.80
C CYS A 228 5.25 -14.31 1.55
N TYR A 229 6.09 -13.58 0.81
CA TYR A 229 7.49 -13.97 0.59
C TYR A 229 8.26 -14.00 1.91
N TYR A 230 8.27 -12.88 2.64
CA TYR A 230 9.01 -12.77 3.91
C TYR A 230 8.48 -13.74 4.99
N GLY A 231 7.18 -14.03 4.99
CA GLY A 231 6.59 -15.06 5.85
C GLY A 231 7.01 -16.48 5.46
N TYR A 232 7.01 -16.81 4.17
CA TYR A 232 7.37 -18.14 3.67
C TYR A 232 8.86 -18.46 3.85
N THR A 233 9.74 -17.45 3.73
CA THR A 233 11.19 -17.59 3.88
C THR A 233 11.69 -17.30 5.30
N ALA A 234 10.79 -17.21 6.28
CA ALA A 234 11.17 -16.92 7.65
C ALA A 234 12.07 -18.02 8.23
N SER A 235 13.12 -17.63 8.96
CA SER A 235 14.08 -18.53 9.60
C SER A 235 14.60 -17.91 10.89
N GLY A 236 15.21 -18.72 11.78
CA GLY A 236 15.78 -18.24 13.05
C GLY A 236 14.81 -18.21 14.23
N GLY A 237 13.81 -19.09 14.25
CA GLY A 237 12.86 -19.22 15.36
C GLY A 237 11.93 -18.01 15.52
N PRO A 238 11.29 -17.84 16.70
CA PRO A 238 10.31 -16.76 16.93
C PRO A 238 10.87 -15.35 16.74
N VAL A 239 12.15 -15.13 17.09
CA VAL A 239 12.82 -13.83 16.94
C VAL A 239 13.01 -13.49 15.46
N GLY A 240 13.38 -14.48 14.64
CA GLY A 240 13.52 -14.30 13.20
C GLY A 240 12.21 -14.02 12.45
N VAL A 241 11.07 -14.49 12.97
CA VAL A 241 9.74 -14.12 12.43
C VAL A 241 9.46 -12.63 12.66
N GLY A 242 9.79 -12.11 13.85
CA GLY A 242 9.67 -10.69 14.15
C GLY A 242 10.54 -9.81 13.24
N GLU A 243 11.80 -10.20 13.04
CA GLU A 243 12.74 -9.50 12.17
C GLU A 243 12.25 -9.47 10.71
N ASN A 244 11.79 -10.62 10.18
CA ASN A 244 11.24 -10.68 8.82
C ASN A 244 9.94 -9.87 8.68
N THR A 245 9.14 -9.77 9.74
CA THR A 245 7.94 -8.91 9.77
C THR A 245 8.33 -7.44 9.64
N ALA A 246 9.31 -6.98 10.40
CA ALA A 246 9.80 -5.60 10.32
C ALA A 246 10.42 -5.28 8.96
N ARG A 247 11.25 -6.19 8.42
CA ARG A 247 11.85 -6.05 7.08
C ARG A 247 10.80 -6.00 5.98
N SER A 248 9.78 -6.87 6.05
CA SER A 248 8.66 -6.85 5.11
C SER A 248 7.89 -5.53 5.17
N MET A 249 7.66 -4.98 6.36
CA MET A 249 6.95 -3.71 6.54
C MET A 249 7.72 -2.55 5.95
N ALA A 250 9.03 -2.46 6.23
CA ALA A 250 9.89 -1.42 5.69
C ALA A 250 9.92 -1.45 4.14
N PHE A 251 10.09 -2.62 3.56
CA PHE A 251 10.08 -2.79 2.10
C PHE A 251 8.72 -2.40 1.49
N ASN A 252 7.63 -2.86 2.11
CA ASN A 252 6.28 -2.52 1.65
C ASN A 252 6.00 -1.02 1.71
N PHE A 253 6.47 -0.30 2.73
CA PHE A 253 6.27 1.15 2.83
C PHE A 253 7.02 1.91 1.75
N VAL A 254 8.26 1.51 1.43
CA VAL A 254 9.02 2.09 0.32
C VAL A 254 8.31 1.81 -1.01
N MET A 255 7.85 0.57 -1.21
CA MET A 255 7.15 0.15 -2.43
C MET A 255 5.81 0.88 -2.62
N VAL A 256 5.03 1.03 -1.53
CA VAL A 256 3.76 1.76 -1.54
C VAL A 256 3.99 3.26 -1.83
N ASN A 257 5.05 3.87 -1.31
CA ASN A 257 5.40 5.25 -1.68
C ASN A 257 5.72 5.36 -3.17
N LEU A 258 6.61 4.49 -3.67
CA LEU A 258 7.13 4.59 -5.02
C LEU A 258 6.02 4.35 -6.06
N LEU A 259 5.13 3.37 -5.80
CA LEU A 259 3.99 3.08 -6.67
C LEU A 259 2.81 4.02 -6.45
N GLY A 260 2.44 4.27 -5.20
CA GLY A 260 1.22 4.99 -4.82
C GLY A 260 1.36 6.50 -4.93
N ALA A 261 2.47 7.08 -4.46
CA ALA A 261 2.71 8.52 -4.56
C ALA A 261 3.44 8.89 -5.86
N GLY A 262 4.46 8.13 -6.25
CA GLY A 262 5.26 8.41 -7.45
C GLY A 262 4.56 8.00 -8.76
N ALA A 263 4.48 6.70 -9.00
CA ALA A 263 4.05 6.16 -10.29
C ALA A 263 2.57 6.47 -10.61
N MET A 264 1.67 6.39 -9.62
CA MET A 264 0.25 6.74 -9.82
C MET A 264 0.10 8.18 -10.30
N PHE A 265 0.79 9.11 -9.63
CA PHE A 265 0.65 10.53 -9.90
C PHE A 265 1.19 10.87 -11.29
N GLN A 266 2.33 10.30 -11.65
CA GLN A 266 2.93 10.51 -12.97
C GLN A 266 2.10 9.87 -14.09
N LEU A 267 1.64 8.63 -13.91
CA LEU A 267 0.95 7.88 -14.96
C LEU A 267 -0.45 8.43 -15.26
N PHE A 268 -1.19 8.89 -14.24
CA PHE A 268 -2.55 9.39 -14.42
C PHE A 268 -2.67 10.92 -14.46
N TYR A 269 -1.75 11.66 -13.82
CA TYR A 269 -1.87 13.11 -13.63
C TYR A 269 -0.63 13.91 -14.08
N GLY A 270 0.42 13.25 -14.58
CA GLY A 270 1.75 13.84 -14.76
C GLY A 270 1.89 14.92 -15.85
N THR A 271 0.98 14.99 -16.83
CA THR A 271 1.06 16.00 -17.91
C THR A 271 -0.24 16.75 -18.17
N ASN A 272 -1.39 16.23 -17.76
CA ASN A 272 -2.68 16.90 -17.91
C ASN A 272 -3.28 17.18 -16.55
N VAL A 273 -3.32 18.45 -16.16
CA VAL A 273 -4.15 18.91 -15.05
C VAL A 273 -5.59 18.92 -15.55
N VAL A 274 -6.22 17.75 -15.62
CA VAL A 274 -7.66 17.66 -15.87
C VAL A 274 -8.34 18.16 -14.60
N ILE A 275 -8.59 19.46 -14.54
CA ILE A 275 -9.54 20.07 -13.61
C ILE A 275 -10.85 20.16 -14.38
N PRO A 276 -11.95 19.54 -13.90
CA PRO A 276 -13.25 19.54 -14.59
C PRO A 276 -13.89 20.92 -14.85
N ILE A 277 -13.23 22.03 -14.53
CA ILE A 277 -13.68 23.39 -14.84
C ILE A 277 -12.95 23.87 -16.10
N GLY A 278 -13.62 23.78 -17.25
CA GLY A 278 -13.09 24.29 -18.51
C GLY A 278 -13.63 23.70 -19.82
N ASN A 279 -14.84 23.11 -19.85
CA ASN A 279 -15.61 22.85 -21.07
C ASN A 279 -17.08 23.18 -20.84
#